data_AF-A0A8H5CAG0-F1
#
_entry.id   AF-A0A8H5CAG0-F1
#
_cell.length_a   1.000
_cell.length_b   1.000
_cell.length_c   1.000
_cell.angle_alpha   90.00
_cell.angle_beta   90.00
_cell.angle_gamma   90.00
#
_symmetry.space_group_name_H-M   'P 1'
#
loop_
_entity.id
_entity.type
_entity.pdbx_description
1 polymer ?
#
loop_
_entity_poly.entity_id
_entity_poly.type
_entity_poly.pdbx_seq_one_letter_code
_entity_poly.pdbx_strand_id
1 'polypeptide(L)'
;MFRTSPNSLLPPVNPNTALFPCSSTKTSVSRGDNTHIPTYHGSLNATKATHLHVRHNNLSPNNLLMSYRDNNGNLKVMTKSYFLSLCNDISSREGYPHFTGHSFCIGGMTLLLQDSVDPEYVKMYGRWKSSTFTRYWRDLHTCASVHIDRVYTCKHLHQRLSA
;
A
#
# COMPACT_ATOMS: atom_id res chain seq x y z
N MET A 1 3.03 14.92 1.34
CA MET A 1 2.59 14.39 0.04
C MET A 1 3.85 13.97 -0.68
N PHE A 2 3.97 12.70 -1.09
CA PHE A 2 5.18 12.20 -1.72
C PHE A 2 5.39 12.90 -3.06
N ARG A 3 6.57 13.48 -3.28
CA ARG A 3 7.00 13.91 -4.61
C ARG A 3 7.70 12.71 -5.23
N THR A 4 7.12 12.15 -6.29
CA THR A 4 7.71 11.02 -7.00
C THR A 4 7.37 11.09 -8.46
N SER A 5 8.32 10.64 -9.28
CA SER A 5 8.14 10.50 -10.72
C SER A 5 7.19 9.33 -11.01
N PRO A 6 6.26 9.44 -11.97
CA PRO A 6 5.38 8.36 -12.41
C PRO A 6 6.13 7.12 -12.91
N ASN A 7 7.35 7.30 -13.44
CA ASN A 7 8.17 6.23 -14.00
C ASN A 7 9.20 5.67 -13.01
N SER A 8 9.12 6.02 -11.73
CA SER A 8 10.07 5.50 -10.74
C SER A 8 9.78 4.07 -10.31
N LEU A 9 8.69 3.41 -10.75
CA LEU A 9 8.45 1.99 -10.47
C LEU A 9 9.65 1.15 -10.94
N LEU A 10 10.43 0.69 -9.97
CA LEU A 10 11.54 -0.20 -10.24
C LEU A 10 10.98 -1.60 -10.56
N PRO A 11 11.70 -2.41 -11.35
CA PRO A 11 11.30 -3.79 -11.60
C PRO A 11 11.05 -4.53 -10.28
N PRO A 12 10.11 -5.48 -10.26
CA PRO A 12 9.81 -6.25 -9.07
C PRO A 12 11.08 -6.92 -8.54
N VAL A 13 11.36 -6.72 -7.25
CA VAL A 13 12.52 -7.35 -6.58
C VAL A 13 12.33 -8.86 -6.50
N ASN A 14 11.07 -9.27 -6.38
CA ASN A 14 10.61 -10.65 -6.47
C ASN A 14 9.16 -10.64 -7.00
N PRO A 15 8.55 -11.80 -7.34
CA PRO A 15 7.21 -11.86 -7.92
C PRO A 15 6.11 -11.15 -7.11
N ASN A 16 6.35 -10.98 -5.81
CA ASN A 16 5.41 -10.51 -4.81
C ASN A 16 5.71 -9.07 -4.33
N THR A 17 6.73 -8.39 -4.87
CA THR A 17 7.15 -7.08 -4.35
C THR A 17 7.72 -6.17 -5.43
N ALA A 18 7.10 -5.00 -5.61
CA ALA A 18 7.63 -3.90 -6.40
C ALA A 18 8.31 -2.85 -5.52
N LEU A 19 9.30 -2.14 -6.07
CA LEU A 19 9.98 -1.05 -5.39
C LEU A 19 9.51 0.30 -5.93
N PHE A 20 9.18 1.21 -5.02
CA PHE A 20 8.73 2.55 -5.32
C PHE A 20 9.67 3.59 -4.68
N PRO A 21 10.58 4.19 -5.46
CA PRO A 21 11.44 5.27 -5.04
C PRO A 21 10.63 6.50 -4.70
N CYS A 22 10.91 7.02 -3.52
CA CYS A 22 10.38 8.24 -2.99
C CYS A 22 11.46 9.31 -2.98
N SER A 23 11.26 10.47 -3.62
CA SER A 23 12.31 11.49 -3.63
C SER A 23 12.41 12.23 -2.28
N SER A 24 11.36 12.18 -1.46
CA SER A 24 11.34 12.80 -0.12
C SER A 24 10.25 12.20 0.77
N THR A 25 10.58 11.97 2.04
CA THR A 25 9.61 11.55 3.07
C THR A 25 9.43 12.64 4.12
N LYS A 26 8.36 12.56 4.92
CA LYS A 26 8.09 13.50 6.03
C LYS A 26 9.26 13.58 7.02
N THR A 27 10.03 12.50 7.17
CA THR A 27 11.12 12.38 8.15
C THR A 27 12.51 12.45 7.53
N SER A 28 12.64 12.43 6.21
CA SER A 28 13.92 12.50 5.51
C SER A 28 13.70 13.17 4.15
N VAL A 29 13.78 14.50 4.16
CA VAL A 29 13.54 15.35 2.98
C VAL A 29 14.70 15.27 1.98
N SER A 30 15.91 14.94 2.44
CA SER A 30 17.14 15.01 1.64
C SER A 30 17.69 13.67 1.12
N ARG A 31 17.22 12.52 1.63
CA ARG A 31 17.88 11.22 1.38
C ARG A 31 17.17 10.30 0.39
N GLY A 32 16.00 10.70 -0.11
CA GLY A 32 15.09 9.76 -0.78
C GLY A 32 14.74 8.57 0.12
N ASP A 33 13.83 7.71 -0.30
CA ASP A 33 13.57 6.44 0.38
C ASP A 33 12.87 5.47 -0.56
N ASN A 34 13.07 4.17 -0.39
CA ASN A 34 12.38 3.16 -1.17
C ASN A 34 11.20 2.62 -0.38
N THR A 35 10.01 2.61 -0.99
CA THR A 35 8.83 1.99 -0.42
C THR A 35 8.55 0.71 -1.19
N HIS A 36 8.51 -0.42 -0.51
CA HIS A 36 8.09 -1.64 -1.17
C HIS A 36 6.57 -1.70 -1.22
N ILE A 37 6.06 -2.14 -2.36
CA ILE A 37 4.64 -2.33 -2.60
C ILE A 37 4.41 -3.83 -2.77
N PRO A 38 3.60 -4.46 -1.91
CA PRO A 38 3.19 -5.84 -2.11
C PRO A 38 2.37 -5.96 -3.41
N THR A 39 2.70 -6.92 -4.26
CA THR A 39 1.91 -7.22 -5.45
C THR A 39 0.82 -8.23 -5.10
N TYR A 40 -0.34 -7.73 -4.69
CA TYR A 40 -1.53 -8.56 -4.51
C TYR A 40 -2.02 -9.13 -5.86
N HIS A 41 -2.68 -10.27 -5.83
CA HIS A 41 -3.36 -10.82 -7.02
C HIS A 41 -4.72 -10.11 -7.25
N GLY A 42 -5.15 -10.06 -8.51
CA GLY A 42 -6.48 -9.55 -8.87
C GLY A 42 -6.61 -8.01 -8.84
N SER A 43 -7.77 -7.52 -8.39
CA SER A 43 -8.14 -6.10 -8.42
C SER A 43 -7.42 -5.24 -7.39
N LEU A 44 -6.79 -5.85 -6.37
CA LEU A 44 -6.05 -5.16 -5.30
C LEU A 44 -4.57 -4.93 -5.63
N ASN A 45 -4.13 -5.27 -6.84
CA ASN A 45 -2.74 -5.08 -7.27
C ASN A 45 -2.40 -3.60 -7.44
N ALA A 46 -1.78 -3.00 -6.42
CA ALA A 46 -1.41 -1.59 -6.40
C ALA A 46 -0.43 -1.21 -7.53
N THR A 47 0.49 -2.11 -7.91
CA THR A 47 1.43 -1.87 -9.02
C THR A 47 0.68 -1.75 -10.35
N LYS A 48 -0.24 -2.70 -10.63
CA LYS A 48 -1.10 -2.66 -11.82
C LYS A 48 -1.98 -1.42 -11.84
N ALA A 49 -2.62 -1.10 -10.71
CA ALA A 49 -3.44 0.11 -10.60
C ALA A 49 -2.63 1.38 -10.85
N THR A 50 -1.40 1.45 -10.34
CA THR A 50 -0.50 2.58 -10.57
C THR A 50 -0.09 2.68 -12.04
N HIS A 51 0.27 1.58 -12.70
CA HIS A 51 0.57 1.59 -14.13
C HIS A 51 -0.62 2.05 -14.98
N LEU A 52 -1.83 1.58 -14.66
CA LEU A 52 -3.05 2.01 -15.33
C LEU A 52 -3.30 3.51 -15.13
N HIS A 53 -3.09 4.02 -13.91
CA HIS A 53 -3.20 5.44 -13.60
C HIS A 53 -2.22 6.29 -14.42
N VAL A 54 -0.94 5.91 -14.44
CA VAL A 54 0.11 6.62 -15.21
C VAL A 54 -0.23 6.63 -16.70
N ARG A 55 -0.66 5.48 -17.24
CA ARG A 55 -1.05 5.34 -18.65
C ARG A 55 -2.31 6.14 -18.97
N HIS A 56 -3.36 6.03 -18.17
CA HIS A 56 -4.65 6.67 -18.43
C HIS A 56 -4.53 8.20 -18.39
N ASN A 57 -3.70 8.73 -17.49
CA ASN A 57 -3.53 10.17 -17.33
C ASN A 57 -2.39 10.76 -18.19
N ASN A 58 -1.70 9.92 -18.98
CA ASN A 58 -0.53 10.30 -19.79
C ASN A 58 0.50 11.09 -18.98
N LEU A 59 0.89 10.55 -17.81
CA LEU A 59 1.82 11.24 -16.93
C LEU A 59 3.26 11.11 -17.45
N SER A 60 3.93 12.24 -17.59
CA SER A 60 5.36 12.30 -17.88
C SER A 60 6.19 12.11 -16.60
N PRO A 61 7.48 11.73 -16.69
CA PRO A 61 8.37 11.59 -15.53
C PRO A 61 8.44 12.81 -14.61
N ASN A 62 8.17 14.01 -15.14
CA ASN A 62 8.23 15.27 -14.40
C ASN A 62 6.90 15.63 -13.72
N ASN A 63 5.82 14.89 -13.99
CA ASN A 63 4.55 15.09 -13.32
C ASN A 63 4.57 14.47 -11.91
N LEU A 64 3.64 14.87 -11.05
CA LEU A 64 3.51 14.24 -9.74
C LEU A 64 2.73 12.92 -9.90
N LEU A 65 3.09 11.89 -9.12
CA LEU A 65 2.40 10.60 -9.18
C LEU A 65 0.88 10.70 -9.00
N MET A 66 0.43 11.56 -8.08
CA MET A 66 -0.99 11.79 -7.80
C MET A 66 -1.65 12.77 -8.79
N SER A 67 -1.00 13.09 -9.91
CA SER A 67 -1.61 13.89 -10.96
C SER A 67 -2.63 13.09 -11.76
N TYR A 68 -3.72 13.72 -12.17
CA TYR A 68 -4.78 13.13 -13.00
C TYR A 68 -5.31 14.15 -14.01
N ARG A 69 -5.99 13.67 -15.06
CA ARG A 69 -6.65 14.47 -16.09
C ARG A 69 -8.12 14.64 -15.72
N ASP A 70 -8.59 15.87 -15.68
CA ASP A 70 -10.02 16.14 -15.51
C ASP A 70 -10.80 15.94 -16.82
N ASN A 71 -12.12 16.12 -16.77
CA ASN A 71 -13.02 15.96 -17.92
C ASN A 71 -12.67 16.88 -19.10
N ASN A 72 -11.91 17.95 -18.86
CA ASN A 72 -11.46 18.90 -19.88
C ASN A 72 -10.03 18.57 -20.38
N GLY A 73 -9.44 17.47 -19.91
CA GLY A 73 -8.06 17.07 -20.23
C GLY A 73 -6.98 17.85 -19.48
N ASN A 74 -7.34 18.70 -18.52
CA ASN A 74 -6.35 19.48 -17.77
C ASN A 74 -5.68 18.61 -16.71
N LEU A 75 -4.35 18.75 -16.59
CA LEU A 75 -3.59 18.04 -15.57
C LEU A 75 -3.77 18.74 -14.23
N LYS A 76 -4.32 18.01 -13.26
CA LYS A 76 -4.49 18.46 -11.87
C LYS A 76 -3.72 17.54 -10.93
N VAL A 77 -3.42 18.04 -9.74
CA VAL A 77 -2.78 17.26 -8.67
C VAL A 77 -3.85 16.90 -7.64
N MET A 78 -4.07 15.61 -7.42
CA MET A 78 -5.06 15.14 -6.45
C MET A 78 -4.58 15.40 -5.02
N THR A 79 -5.22 16.32 -4.31
CA THR A 79 -4.91 16.60 -2.91
C THR A 79 -5.45 15.51 -1.98
N LYS A 80 -4.90 15.41 -0.77
CA LYS A 80 -5.42 14.51 0.27
C LYS A 80 -6.89 14.79 0.60
N SER A 81 -7.28 16.07 0.70
CA SER A 81 -8.66 16.44 1.03
C SER A 81 -9.63 16.00 -0.06
N TYR A 82 -9.27 16.22 -1.32
CA TYR A 82 -10.11 15.82 -2.45
C TYR A 82 -10.23 14.29 -2.60
N PHE A 83 -9.12 13.58 -2.41
CA PHE A 83 -9.16 12.12 -2.36
C PHE A 83 -10.09 11.60 -1.26
N LEU A 84 -9.96 12.15 -0.04
CA LEU A 84 -10.79 11.75 1.08
C LEU A 84 -12.26 12.13 0.88
N SER A 85 -12.58 13.26 0.27
CA SER A 85 -13.98 13.60 -0.04
C SER A 85 -14.57 12.58 -1.01
N LEU A 86 -13.85 12.24 -2.08
CA LEU A 86 -14.30 11.26 -3.06
C LEU A 86 -14.55 9.89 -2.41
N CYS A 87 -13.62 9.39 -1.59
CA CYS A 87 -13.79 8.13 -0.89
C CYS A 87 -15.01 8.15 0.04
N ASN A 88 -15.19 9.23 0.80
CA ASN A 88 -16.30 9.35 1.74
C ASN A 88 -17.65 9.52 1.06
N ASP A 89 -17.70 10.19 -0.10
CA ASP A 89 -18.92 10.31 -0.90
C ASP A 89 -19.38 8.94 -1.40
N ILE A 90 -18.46 8.09 -1.86
CA ILE A 90 -18.75 6.70 -2.26
C ILE A 90 -19.19 5.89 -1.03
N SER A 91 -18.41 5.95 0.05
CA SER A 91 -18.64 5.18 1.26
C SER A 91 -20.00 5.47 1.88
N SER A 92 -20.39 6.75 1.94
CA SER A 92 -21.68 7.20 2.45
C SER A 92 -22.87 6.64 1.65
N ARG A 93 -22.77 6.61 0.32
CA ARG A 93 -23.81 6.05 -0.57
C ARG A 93 -24.02 4.56 -0.34
N GLU A 94 -22.95 3.85 0.00
CA GLU A 94 -22.96 2.42 0.27
C GLU A 94 -23.21 2.09 1.77
N GLY A 95 -23.48 3.10 2.61
CA GLY A 95 -23.75 2.92 4.04
C GLY A 95 -22.52 2.63 4.91
N TYR A 96 -21.31 2.83 4.40
CA TYR A 96 -20.08 2.66 5.17
C TYR A 96 -19.75 3.89 6.04
N PRO A 97 -19.04 3.70 7.18
CA PRO A 97 -18.58 4.79 8.02
C PRO A 97 -17.60 5.75 7.33
N HIS A 98 -17.46 6.94 7.90
CA HIS A 98 -16.50 7.94 7.44
C HIS A 98 -15.03 7.45 7.57
N PHE A 99 -14.27 7.56 6.47
CA PHE A 99 -12.86 7.24 6.41
C PHE A 99 -11.99 8.48 6.55
N THR A 100 -11.06 8.41 7.50
CA THR A 100 -9.97 9.39 7.64
C THR A 100 -8.71 8.87 6.97
N GLY A 101 -7.72 9.74 6.76
CA GLY A 101 -6.39 9.28 6.33
C GLY A 101 -5.77 8.23 7.27
N HIS A 102 -6.13 8.25 8.55
CA HIS A 102 -5.67 7.28 9.53
C HIS A 102 -6.33 5.90 9.34
N SER A 103 -7.58 5.87 8.87
CA SER A 103 -8.29 4.64 8.52
C SER A 103 -7.54 3.83 7.45
N PHE A 104 -6.96 4.50 6.45
CA PHE A 104 -6.14 3.84 5.42
C PHE A 104 -4.85 3.22 5.98
N CYS A 105 -4.20 3.88 6.94
CA CYS A 105 -3.02 3.30 7.60
C CYS A 105 -3.37 2.04 8.39
N ILE A 106 -4.48 2.07 9.14
CA ILE A 106 -4.99 0.91 9.88
C ILE A 106 -5.35 -0.23 8.91
N GLY A 107 -6.12 0.08 7.87
CA GLY A 107 -6.55 -0.91 6.87
C GLY A 107 -5.39 -1.55 6.13
N GLY A 108 -4.43 -0.75 5.67
CA GLY A 108 -3.24 -1.26 4.96
C GLY A 108 -2.38 -2.18 5.84
N MET A 109 -2.22 -1.85 7.13
CA MET A 109 -1.57 -2.76 8.09
C MET A 109 -2.38 -4.04 8.29
N THR A 110 -3.70 -3.92 8.51
CA THR A 110 -4.57 -5.06 8.77
C THR A 110 -4.51 -6.05 7.61
N LEU A 111 -4.54 -5.55 6.38
CA LEU A 111 -4.40 -6.37 5.17
C LEU A 111 -3.07 -7.14 5.15
N LEU A 112 -1.95 -6.47 5.46
CA LEU A 112 -0.63 -7.13 5.52
C LEU A 112 -0.56 -8.20 6.60
N LEU A 113 -1.16 -7.96 7.78
CA LEU A 113 -1.21 -8.94 8.86
C LEU A 113 -2.09 -10.14 8.51
N GLN A 114 -3.23 -9.91 7.84
CA GLN A 114 -4.09 -10.97 7.33
C GLN A 114 -3.41 -11.80 6.25
N ASP A 115 -2.47 -11.23 5.49
CA ASP A 115 -1.58 -11.96 4.56
C ASP A 115 -0.39 -12.65 5.26
N SER A 116 -0.40 -12.70 6.59
CA SER A 116 0.66 -13.29 7.43
C SER A 116 2.04 -12.69 7.18
N VAL A 117 2.11 -11.42 6.81
CA VAL A 117 3.38 -10.68 6.80
C VAL A 117 3.84 -10.50 8.25
N ASP A 118 5.13 -10.76 8.52
CA ASP A 118 5.67 -10.63 9.87
C ASP A 118 5.42 -9.21 10.43
N PRO A 119 4.92 -9.09 11.68
CA PRO A 119 4.73 -7.82 12.35
C PRO A 119 5.88 -6.81 12.23
N GLU A 120 7.15 -7.25 12.29
CA GLU A 120 8.30 -6.36 12.13
C GLU A 120 8.43 -5.84 10.70
N TYR A 121 8.11 -6.64 9.67
CA TYR A 121 8.02 -6.15 8.30
C TYR A 121 6.86 -5.17 8.13
N VAL A 122 5.70 -5.42 8.75
CA VAL A 122 4.56 -4.48 8.66
C VAL A 122 4.89 -3.14 9.34
N LYS A 123 5.60 -3.18 10.47
CA LYS A 123 6.14 -1.98 11.13
C LYS A 123 7.11 -1.22 10.24
N MET A 124 8.00 -1.92 9.52
CA MET A 124 8.90 -1.31 8.54
C MET A 124 8.11 -0.67 7.38
N TYR A 125 7.08 -1.34 6.85
CA TYR A 125 6.21 -0.77 5.81
C TYR A 125 5.44 0.47 6.28
N GLY A 126 4.95 0.46 7.52
CA GLY A 126 4.33 1.61 8.16
C GLY A 126 5.28 2.74 8.52
N ARG A 127 6.61 2.53 8.38
CA ARG A 127 7.68 3.42 8.83
C ARG A 127 7.54 3.79 10.32
N TRP A 128 7.15 2.83 11.15
CA TRP A 128 6.95 3.05 12.58
C TRP A 128 8.23 2.78 13.36
N LYS A 129 8.69 3.79 14.09
CA LYS A 129 9.90 3.69 14.93
C LYS A 129 9.68 2.91 16.23
N SER A 130 8.44 2.82 16.70
CA SER A 130 8.08 2.19 17.98
C SER A 130 6.97 1.15 17.81
N SER A 131 6.76 0.35 18.85
CA SER A 131 5.68 -0.64 18.95
C SER A 131 4.26 -0.04 19.05
N THR A 132 4.10 1.29 19.00
CA THR A 132 2.79 1.97 19.10
C THR A 132 1.77 1.53 18.04
N PHE A 133 2.26 1.32 16.83
CA PHE A 133 1.91 0.28 15.85
C PHE A 133 0.91 -0.81 16.29
N THR A 134 1.19 -1.56 17.37
CA THR A 134 0.36 -2.71 17.77
C THR A 134 -1.05 -2.31 18.19
N ARG A 135 -1.23 -1.06 18.65
CA ARG A 135 -2.54 -0.49 18.97
C ARG A 135 -3.48 -0.43 17.76
N TYR A 136 -2.92 -0.46 16.56
CA TYR A 136 -3.69 -0.39 15.31
C TYR A 136 -4.09 -1.76 14.77
N TRP A 137 -3.77 -2.86 15.45
CA TRP A 137 -4.17 -4.19 15.01
C TRP A 137 -5.69 -4.32 15.12
N ARG A 138 -6.32 -4.61 13.98
CA ARG A 138 -7.75 -4.93 13.88
C ARG A 138 -7.88 -6.37 13.41
N ASP A 139 -9.01 -6.98 13.74
CA ASP A 139 -9.34 -8.35 13.35
C ASP A 139 -8.25 -9.38 13.78
N LEU A 140 -7.91 -9.35 15.08
CA LEU A 140 -6.90 -10.21 15.68
C LEU A 140 -7.19 -11.71 15.49
N HIS A 141 -8.47 -12.08 15.46
CA HIS A 141 -8.89 -13.46 15.31
C HIS A 141 -8.48 -14.00 13.94
N THR A 142 -8.83 -13.30 12.85
CA THR A 142 -8.41 -13.69 11.49
C THR A 142 -6.90 -13.67 11.37
N CYS A 143 -6.22 -12.65 11.89
CA CYS A 143 -4.76 -12.59 11.86
C CYS A 143 -4.12 -13.81 12.55
N ALA A 144 -4.64 -14.22 13.71
CA ALA A 144 -4.16 -15.41 14.41
C ALA A 144 -4.44 -16.70 13.63
N SER A 145 -5.65 -16.85 13.07
CA SER A 145 -6.01 -18.02 12.29
C SER A 145 -5.12 -18.21 11.06
N VAL A 146 -4.89 -17.15 10.27
CA VAL A 146 -4.02 -17.25 9.08
C VAL A 146 -2.58 -17.55 9.48
N HIS A 147 -2.08 -16.91 10.54
CA HIS A 147 -0.70 -17.16 11.00
C HIS A 147 -0.51 -18.62 11.43
N ILE A 148 -1.45 -19.17 12.20
CA ILE A 148 -1.43 -20.57 12.64
C ILE A 148 -1.41 -21.50 11.42
N ASP A 149 -2.33 -21.31 10.47
CA ASP A 149 -2.41 -22.11 9.24
C ASP A 149 -1.09 -22.11 8.45
N ARG A 150 -0.48 -20.93 8.28
CA ARG A 150 0.81 -20.79 7.59
C ARG A 150 1.94 -21.53 8.30
N VAL A 151 1.99 -21.47 9.63
CA VAL A 151 3.01 -22.20 10.43
C VAL A 151 2.87 -23.72 10.25
N TYR A 152 1.64 -24.24 10.29
CA TYR A 152 1.39 -25.67 10.08
C TYR A 152 1.72 -26.11 8.66
N THR A 153 1.33 -25.33 7.65
CA THR A 153 1.63 -25.60 6.24
C THR A 153 3.14 -25.63 5.96
N CYS A 154 3.89 -24.66 6.48
CA CYS A 154 5.36 -24.64 6.35
C CYS A 154 6.02 -25.85 7.00
N LYS A 155 5.57 -26.27 8.20
CA LYS A 155 6.11 -27.47 8.88
C LYS A 155 5.85 -28.73 8.06
N HIS A 156 4.65 -28.89 7.51
CA HIS A 156 4.32 -30.04 6.67
C HIS A 156 5.11 -30.07 5.36
N LEU A 157 5.33 -28.92 4.71
CA LEU A 157 6.17 -28.85 3.52
C LEU A 157 7.63 -29.22 3.83
N HIS A 158 8.17 -28.71 4.93
CA HIS A 158 9.54 -29.04 5.34
C HIS A 158 9.72 -30.53 5.64
N GLN A 159 8.75 -31.17 6.29
CA GLN A 159 8.74 -32.62 6.54
C GLN A 159 8.71 -33.43 5.24
N ARG A 160 7.95 -32.99 4.22
CA ARG A 160 7.85 -33.69 2.92
C ARG A 160 9.07 -33.53 2.03
N LEU A 161 9.83 -32.44 2.17
CA LEU A 161 11.05 -32.18 1.40
C LEU A 161 12.31 -32.76 2.07
N SER A 162 12.22 -33.21 3.32
CA SER A 162 13.31 -33.77 4.11
C SER A 162 13.23 -35.30 4.25
N ALA A 163 12.26 -35.93 3.57
CA ALA A 163 12.04 -37.37 3.47
C ALA A 163 12.32 -37.85 2.05
#